data_AF-A0A850DR08-F1
#
_entry.id   AF-A0A850DR08-F1
#
_cell.length_a   1.000
_cell.length_b   1.000
_cell.length_c   1.000
_cell.angle_alpha   90.00
_cell.angle_beta   90.00
_cell.angle_gamma   90.00
#
_symmetry.space_group_name_H-M   'P 1'
#
loop_
_entity.id
_entity.type
_entity.pdbx_description
1 polymer ?
#
loop_
_entity_poly.entity_id
_entity_poly.type
_entity_poly.pdbx_seq_one_letter_code
_entity_poly.pdbx_strand_id
1 'polypeptide(L)'
;MSAQDIARMDTGEIVEYEPVTPMELEFMIRELGARLENAVPVLKELWAARYSAERALIEEKAKAVLRSDARTITEKRAEADLATMTFRRDFDAAKETLHAAEELQKALASRLMGLQNINKVLGHAYGASR
;
A
#
# COMPACT_ATOMS: atom_id res chain seq x y z
N MET A 1 -1.09 29.47 3.27
CA MET A 1 -1.57 30.52 2.34
C MET A 1 -3.11 30.42 2.29
N SER A 2 -3.86 31.37 1.71
CA SER A 2 -5.31 31.19 1.56
C SER A 2 -5.58 30.27 0.39
N ALA A 3 -6.32 29.18 0.59
CA ALA A 3 -6.87 28.40 -0.51
C ALA A 3 -7.74 29.29 -1.41
N GLN A 4 -7.67 29.07 -2.72
CA GLN A 4 -8.45 29.77 -3.72
C GLN A 4 -9.23 28.76 -4.55
N ASP A 5 -10.52 29.02 -4.75
CA ASP A 5 -11.35 28.26 -5.66
C ASP A 5 -10.96 28.61 -7.11
N ILE A 6 -10.43 27.63 -7.84
CA ILE A 6 -10.08 27.77 -9.25
C ILE A 6 -11.02 26.91 -10.08
N ALA A 7 -11.65 27.52 -11.09
CA ALA A 7 -12.42 26.76 -12.06
C ALA A 7 -11.47 26.05 -13.05
N ARG A 8 -11.59 24.73 -13.14
CA ARG A 8 -10.98 23.95 -14.21
C ARG A 8 -11.59 24.34 -15.55
N MET A 9 -10.77 24.88 -16.46
CA MET A 9 -11.22 25.39 -17.76
C MET A 9 -11.81 24.32 -18.68
N ASP A 10 -11.48 23.04 -18.47
CA ASP A 10 -11.88 21.90 -19.30
C ASP A 10 -13.19 21.23 -18.85
N THR A 11 -13.46 21.26 -17.54
CA THR A 11 -14.55 20.52 -16.90
C THR A 11 -15.56 21.42 -16.19
N GLY A 12 -15.22 22.69 -15.95
CA GLY A 12 -16.01 23.63 -15.17
C GLY A 12 -16.03 23.33 -13.67
N GLU A 13 -15.29 22.31 -13.22
CA GLU A 13 -15.19 21.92 -11.82
C GLU A 13 -14.46 23.00 -11.03
N ILE A 14 -15.08 23.47 -9.93
CA ILE A 14 -14.40 24.35 -8.97
C ILE A 14 -13.55 23.47 -8.08
N VAL A 15 -12.24 23.64 -8.16
CA VAL A 15 -11.27 22.95 -7.31
C VAL A 15 -10.64 23.91 -6.33
N GLU A 16 -10.54 23.48 -5.09
CA GLU A 16 -9.77 24.18 -4.07
C GLU A 16 -8.27 24.05 -4.42
N TYR A 17 -7.66 25.15 -4.81
CA TYR A 17 -6.25 25.22 -5.15
C TYR A 17 -5.49 25.95 -4.05
N GLU A 18 -4.56 25.23 -3.43
CA GLU A 18 -3.57 25.84 -2.55
C GLU A 18 -2.23 25.88 -3.29
N PRO A 19 -1.75 27.07 -3.69
CA PRO A 19 -0.44 27.20 -4.32
C PRO A 19 0.65 26.82 -3.34
N VAL A 20 1.66 26.09 -3.82
CA VAL A 20 2.79 25.62 -3.01
C VAL A 20 4.03 26.42 -3.38
N THR A 21 4.73 26.95 -2.37
CA THR A 21 6.01 27.64 -2.56
C THR A 21 7.14 26.64 -2.86
N PRO A 22 8.26 27.07 -3.50
CA PRO A 22 9.39 26.17 -3.76
C PRO A 22 9.97 25.51 -2.50
N MET A 23 9.98 26.23 -1.37
CA MET A 23 10.48 25.71 -0.10
C MET A 23 9.56 24.64 0.50
N GLU A 24 8.24 24.86 0.44
CA GLU A 24 7.25 23.84 0.84
C GLU A 24 7.32 22.61 -0.06
N LEU A 25 7.56 22.81 -1.37
CA LEU A 25 7.75 21.71 -2.32
C LEU A 25 8.99 20.88 -1.98
N GLU A 26 10.13 21.52 -1.69
CA GLU A 26 11.34 20.82 -1.23
C GLU A 26 11.09 20.06 0.06
N PHE A 27 10.42 20.68 1.03
CA PHE A 27 10.05 20.03 2.29
C PHE A 27 9.20 18.77 2.05
N MET A 28 8.16 18.87 1.22
CA MET A 28 7.32 17.72 0.88
C MET A 28 8.09 16.59 0.18
N ILE A 29 9.01 16.92 -0.73
CA ILE A 29 9.86 15.93 -1.41
C ILE A 29 10.73 15.19 -0.39
N ARG A 30 11.41 15.92 0.51
CA ARG A 30 12.26 15.33 1.56
C ARG A 30 11.46 14.44 2.49
N GLU A 31 10.31 14.92 2.95
CA GLU A 31 9.45 14.19 3.89
C GLU A 31 8.87 12.92 3.27
N LEU A 32 8.41 12.97 2.02
CA LEU A 32 7.95 11.78 1.30
C LEU A 32 9.07 10.78 1.04
N GLY A 33 10.28 11.27 0.69
CA GLY A 33 11.46 10.42 0.55
C GLY A 33 11.78 9.66 1.84
N ALA A 34 11.87 10.39 2.97
CA ALA A 34 12.12 9.78 4.28
C ALA A 34 11.03 8.77 4.68
N ARG A 35 9.75 9.08 4.42
CA ARG A 35 8.65 8.14 4.68
C ARG A 35 8.75 6.85 3.86
N LEU A 36 9.12 6.95 2.58
CA LEU A 36 9.31 5.79 1.72
C LEU A 36 10.46 4.90 2.17
N GLU A 37 11.56 5.50 2.63
CA GLU A 37 12.69 4.76 3.22
C GLU A 37 12.29 4.07 4.53
N ASN A 38 11.57 4.77 5.40
CA ASN A 38 11.08 4.24 6.66
C ASN A 38 9.96 3.19 6.50
N ALA A 39 9.33 3.09 5.32
CA ALA A 39 8.32 2.08 5.04
C ALA A 39 8.92 0.67 4.87
N VAL A 40 10.20 0.55 4.52
CA VAL A 40 10.88 -0.73 4.26
C VAL A 40 10.80 -1.71 5.45
N PRO A 41 11.17 -1.34 6.69
CA PRO A 41 11.04 -2.25 7.83
C PRO A 41 9.58 -2.65 8.09
N VAL A 42 8.62 -1.73 7.93
CA VAL A 42 7.19 -2.02 8.11
C VAL A 42 6.70 -3.05 7.09
N LEU A 43 7.04 -2.87 5.81
CA LEU A 43 6.68 -3.83 4.76
C LEU A 43 7.31 -5.21 5.02
N LYS A 44 8.54 -5.25 5.52
CA LYS A 44 9.19 -6.50 5.91
C LYS A 44 8.42 -7.23 7.02
N GLU A 45 7.94 -6.49 8.02
CA GLU A 45 7.10 -7.06 9.09
C GLU A 45 5.76 -7.58 8.57
N LEU A 46 5.10 -6.84 7.67
CA LEU A 46 3.85 -7.28 7.02
C LEU A 46 4.06 -8.54 6.19
N TRP A 47 5.15 -8.62 5.44
CA TRP A 47 5.55 -9.83 4.71
C TRP A 47 5.76 -11.00 5.67
N ALA A 48 6.48 -10.79 6.77
CA ALA A 48 6.72 -11.83 7.77
C ALA A 48 5.39 -12.32 8.39
N ALA A 49 4.46 -11.42 8.71
CA ALA A 49 3.14 -11.74 9.22
C ALA A 49 2.34 -12.58 8.21
N ARG A 50 2.31 -12.19 6.93
CA ARG A 50 1.65 -12.95 5.85
C ARG A 50 2.21 -14.37 5.74
N TYR A 51 3.54 -14.52 5.70
CA TYR A 51 4.19 -15.83 5.62
C TYR A 51 3.95 -16.68 6.87
N SER A 52 3.89 -16.05 8.05
CA SER A 52 3.56 -16.74 9.30
C SER A 52 2.15 -17.32 9.25
N ALA A 53 1.15 -16.51 8.87
CA ALA A 53 -0.23 -16.96 8.73
C ALA A 53 -0.39 -18.04 7.65
N GLU A 54 0.31 -17.91 6.53
CA GLU A 54 0.33 -18.91 5.45
C GLU A 54 0.85 -20.26 5.94
N ARG A 55 1.96 -20.27 6.68
CA ARG A 55 2.53 -21.50 7.25
C ARG A 55 1.61 -22.13 8.29
N ALA A 56 1.00 -21.33 9.16
CA ALA A 56 0.03 -21.82 10.14
C ALA A 56 -1.18 -22.48 9.46
N LEU A 57 -1.72 -21.86 8.41
CA LEU A 57 -2.81 -22.45 7.62
C LEU A 57 -2.41 -23.79 7.00
N ILE A 58 -1.24 -23.86 6.36
CA ILE A 58 -0.74 -25.09 5.72
C ILE A 58 -0.57 -26.20 6.77
N GLU A 59 0.05 -25.88 7.90
CA GLU A 59 0.31 -26.83 8.98
C GLU A 59 -1.00 -27.37 9.58
N GLU A 60 -1.91 -26.49 9.98
CA GLU A 60 -3.17 -26.92 10.61
C GLU A 60 -4.09 -27.65 9.63
N LYS A 61 -4.07 -27.27 8.35
CA LYS A 61 -4.84 -27.98 7.33
C LYS A 61 -4.29 -29.38 7.12
N ALA A 62 -2.96 -29.55 7.06
CA ALA A 62 -2.34 -30.86 6.98
C ALA A 62 -2.69 -31.73 8.21
N LYS A 63 -2.60 -31.17 9.42
CA LYS A 63 -3.01 -31.86 10.65
C LYS A 63 -4.48 -32.24 10.64
N ALA A 64 -5.36 -31.37 10.16
CA ALA A 64 -6.80 -31.65 10.08
C ALA A 64 -7.11 -32.79 9.10
N VAL A 65 -6.45 -32.84 7.94
CA VAL A 65 -6.57 -33.98 7.00
C VAL A 65 -6.12 -35.29 7.66
N LEU A 66 -5.00 -35.27 8.38
CA LEU A 66 -4.47 -36.46 9.04
C LEU A 66 -5.35 -36.95 10.20
N ARG A 67 -6.05 -36.04 10.89
CA ARG A 67 -6.96 -36.34 12.00
C ARG A 67 -8.36 -36.78 11.55
N SER A 68 -8.73 -36.57 10.29
CA SER A 68 -10.09 -36.88 9.82
C SER A 68 -10.32 -38.39 9.69
N ASP A 69 -11.46 -38.84 10.23
CA ASP A 69 -11.96 -40.21 10.14
C ASP A 69 -12.82 -40.47 8.89
N ALA A 70 -12.98 -39.46 8.01
CA ALA A 70 -13.80 -39.60 6.82
C ALA A 70 -13.30 -40.72 5.89
N ARG A 71 -14.22 -41.35 5.15
CA ARG A 71 -13.90 -42.53 4.35
C ARG A 71 -13.12 -42.19 3.09
N THR A 72 -13.35 -41.03 2.50
CA THR A 72 -12.70 -40.60 1.25
C THR A 72 -11.77 -39.41 1.47
N ILE A 73 -10.69 -39.33 0.68
CA ILE A 73 -9.75 -38.18 0.70
C ILE A 73 -10.47 -36.85 0.42
N THR A 74 -11.51 -36.86 -0.42
CA THR A 74 -12.29 -35.66 -0.73
C THR A 74 -13.02 -35.15 0.50
N GLU A 75 -13.68 -36.03 1.26
CA GLU A 75 -14.34 -35.66 2.52
C GLU A 75 -13.32 -35.19 3.56
N LYS A 76 -12.18 -35.88 3.69
CA LYS A 76 -11.11 -35.44 4.61
C LYS A 76 -10.62 -34.03 4.32
N ARG A 77 -10.49 -33.67 3.04
CA ARG A 77 -10.09 -32.31 2.62
C ARG A 77 -11.17 -31.30 2.91
N ALA A 78 -12.44 -31.61 2.67
CA ALA A 78 -13.56 -30.72 2.98
C ALA A 78 -13.70 -30.47 4.49
N GLU A 79 -13.54 -31.50 5.32
CA GLU A 79 -13.50 -31.35 6.78
C GLU A 79 -12.31 -30.50 7.23
N ALA A 80 -11.12 -30.72 6.66
CA ALA A 80 -9.95 -29.92 6.97
C ALA A 80 -10.09 -28.45 6.55
N ASP A 81 -10.70 -28.18 5.39
CA ASP A 81 -11.03 -26.83 4.95
C ASP A 81 -11.97 -26.15 5.95
N LEU A 82 -13.04 -26.83 6.36
CA LEU A 82 -13.98 -26.29 7.35
C LEU A 82 -13.29 -26.01 8.69
N ALA A 83 -12.48 -26.96 9.17
CA ALA A 83 -11.76 -26.86 10.44
C ALA A 83 -10.70 -25.74 10.47
N THR A 84 -10.19 -25.34 9.30
CA THR A 84 -9.13 -24.32 9.19
C THR A 84 -9.60 -22.97 8.69
N MET A 85 -10.91 -22.74 8.64
CA MET A 85 -11.48 -21.46 8.19
C MET A 85 -10.96 -20.23 8.94
N THR A 86 -10.68 -20.33 10.23
CA THR A 86 -10.08 -19.22 10.99
C THR A 86 -8.68 -18.89 10.47
N PHE A 87 -7.80 -19.89 10.31
CA PHE A 87 -6.46 -19.69 9.76
C PHE A 87 -6.50 -19.14 8.33
N ARG A 88 -7.52 -19.53 7.54
CA ARG A 88 -7.71 -19.00 6.19
C ARG A 88 -8.03 -17.50 6.22
N ARG A 89 -8.95 -17.09 7.10
CA ARG A 89 -9.28 -15.67 7.30
C ARG A 89 -8.09 -14.87 7.77
N ASP A 90 -7.30 -15.39 8.71
CA ASP A 90 -6.11 -14.71 9.22
C ASP A 90 -5.06 -14.50 8.11
N PHE A 91 -4.84 -15.52 7.28
CA PHE A 91 -3.98 -15.41 6.10
C PHE A 91 -4.49 -14.38 5.10
N ASP A 92 -5.77 -14.43 4.76
CA ASP A 92 -6.37 -13.52 3.78
C ASP A 92 -6.33 -12.06 4.29
N ALA A 93 -6.58 -11.82 5.59
CA ALA A 93 -6.48 -10.50 6.21
C ALA A 93 -5.04 -9.95 6.22
N ALA A 94 -4.05 -10.79 6.55
CA ALA A 94 -2.64 -10.40 6.49
C ALA A 94 -2.21 -10.08 5.05
N LYS A 95 -2.71 -10.84 4.07
CA LYS A 95 -2.45 -10.61 2.65
C LYS A 95 -3.08 -9.30 2.15
N GLU A 96 -4.32 -9.03 2.54
CA GLU A 96 -5.02 -7.78 2.20
C GLU A 96 -4.26 -6.56 2.76
N THR A 97 -3.87 -6.62 4.04
CA THR A 97 -3.11 -5.55 4.70
C THR A 97 -1.79 -5.26 4.00
N LEU A 98 -1.03 -6.32 3.67
CA LEU A 98 0.21 -6.17 2.93
C LEU A 98 -0.03 -5.53 1.55
N HIS A 99 -1.03 -6.02 0.81
CA HIS A 99 -1.30 -5.50 -0.53
C HIS A 99 -1.69 -4.02 -0.51
N ALA A 100 -2.54 -3.61 0.43
CA ALA A 100 -2.90 -2.20 0.62
C ALA A 100 -1.66 -1.34 0.93
N ALA A 101 -0.73 -1.84 1.75
CA ALA A 101 0.52 -1.13 2.06
C ALA A 101 1.44 -1.01 0.83
N GLU A 102 1.55 -2.05 0.00
CA GLU A 102 2.33 -2.02 -1.24
C GLU A 102 1.75 -1.03 -2.26
N GLU A 103 0.43 -1.00 -2.43
CA GLU A 103 -0.23 -0.05 -3.32
C GLU A 103 -0.07 1.40 -2.83
N LEU A 104 -0.16 1.62 -1.51
CA LEU A 104 0.13 2.93 -0.93
C LEU A 104 1.58 3.35 -1.18
N GLN A 105 2.56 2.45 -1.00
CA GLN A 105 3.96 2.75 -1.28
C GLN A 105 4.17 3.15 -2.75
N LYS A 106 3.55 2.42 -3.69
CA LYS A 106 3.59 2.76 -5.13
C LYS A 106 2.97 4.13 -5.41
N ALA A 107 1.82 4.43 -4.81
CA ALA A 107 1.16 5.72 -4.96
C ALA A 107 2.04 6.87 -4.43
N LEU A 108 2.68 6.68 -3.27
CA LEU A 108 3.60 7.66 -2.69
C LEU A 108 4.86 7.87 -3.55
N ALA A 109 5.43 6.79 -4.10
CA ALA A 109 6.56 6.88 -5.02
C ALA A 109 6.19 7.65 -6.31
N SER A 110 5.00 7.38 -6.87
CA SER A 110 4.47 8.11 -8.01
C SER A 110 4.27 9.60 -7.70
N ARG A 111 3.70 9.91 -6.53
CA ARG A 111 3.54 11.29 -6.05
C ARG A 111 4.89 11.99 -5.90
N LEU A 112 5.90 11.33 -5.32
CA LEU A 112 7.25 11.88 -5.18
C LEU A 112 7.85 12.23 -6.55
N MET A 113 7.74 11.34 -7.54
CA MET A 113 8.19 11.61 -8.91
C MET A 113 7.45 12.82 -9.52
N GLY A 114 6.13 12.93 -9.31
CA GLY A 114 5.35 14.09 -9.73
C GLY A 114 5.87 15.41 -9.13
N LEU A 115 6.14 15.43 -7.82
CA LEU A 115 6.68 16.62 -7.14
C LEU A 115 8.09 16.99 -7.61
N GLN A 116 8.95 16.00 -7.84
CA GLN A 116 10.30 16.22 -8.39
C GLN A 116 10.25 16.84 -9.80
N ASN A 117 9.31 16.39 -10.64
CA ASN A 117 9.11 16.96 -11.97
C ASN A 117 8.62 18.42 -11.90
N ILE A 118 7.68 18.72 -11.00
CA ILE A 118 7.22 20.10 -10.77
C ILE A 118 8.39 20.98 -10.32
N ASN A 119 9.21 20.50 -9.38
CA ASN A 119 10.35 21.26 -8.87
C ASN A 119 11.37 21.59 -9.98
N LYS A 120 11.61 20.63 -10.89
CA LYS A 120 12.48 20.83 -12.05
C LYS A 120 11.94 21.93 -12.98
N VAL A 121 10.65 21.93 -13.28
CA VAL A 121 10.01 22.95 -14.14
C VAL A 121 10.10 24.33 -13.50
N LEU A 122 9.82 24.45 -12.20
CA LEU A 122 9.95 25.71 -11.46
C LEU A 122 11.40 26.24 -11.52
N GLY A 123 12.39 25.37 -11.31
CA GLY A 123 13.80 25.73 -11.43
C GLY A 123 14.16 26.30 -12.80
N HIS A 124 13.62 25.72 -13.88
CA HIS A 124 13.80 26.25 -15.24
C HIS A 124 13.12 27.62 -15.44
N ALA A 125 11.90 27.81 -14.92
CA ALA A 125 11.17 29.07 -15.04
C ALA A 125 11.88 30.24 -14.33
N TYR A 126 12.37 30.01 -13.10
CA TYR A 126 13.14 31.02 -12.37
C TYR A 126 14.53 31.25 -12.97
N GLY A 127 15.18 30.19 -13.46
CA GLY A 127 16.50 30.27 -14.11
C GLY A 127 16.47 30.95 -15.50
N ALA A 128 15.38 30.82 -16.26
CA ALA A 128 15.19 31.49 -17.55
C ALA A 128 14.80 32.97 -17.43
N SER A 129 14.44 33.44 -16.22
CA SER A 129 14.16 34.86 -15.95
C SER A 129 15.40 35.69 -15.58
N ARG A 130 16.59 35.07 -15.60
CA ARG A 130 17.89 35.73 -15.40
C ARG A 130 18.63 35.93 -16.71
#